data_AF-A0A8M1G722-F1
#
_entry.id   AF-A0A8M1G722-F1
#
_cell.length_a   1.000
_cell.length_b   1.000
_cell.length_c   1.000
_cell.angle_alpha   90.00
_cell.angle_beta   90.00
_cell.angle_gamma   90.00
#
_symmetry.space_group_name_H-M   'P 1'
#
loop_
_entity.id
_entity.type
_entity.pdbx_description
1 polymer ?
#
loop_
_entity_poly.entity_id
_entity_poly.type
_entity_poly.pdbx_seq_one_letter_code
_entity_poly.pdbx_strand_id
1 'polypeptide(L)'
;MRQVARLGRGAVLGLLLAVHAVAAFEPITVGIAIGAATALTGYLSYTDLYCRFAECCREKQPLNASALKLELEEKLFGQHLATEVILKALTGFKNNKNPKKPLTLSLHGWAGTGKNFVSQIVAEHLHSKGLRSNFVHLFVSTLHFPHEQQIKLYQDQLQGWIRGNVSACASSVFIFDEMDKLHPGVIDAIKPFLDYYEQVDGVSYRKAIFIFLSNAGGDLITKIALDFWRAGRKREDIQLKDLEPVLSVGVFNNKHNT
;
A
#
# COMPACT_ATOMS: atom_id res chain seq x y z
N MET A 1 -1.84 60.20 2.04
CA MET A 1 -0.62 60.35 1.20
C MET A 1 -0.54 59.19 0.24
N ARG A 2 -0.24 59.49 -1.03
CA ARG A 2 -0.27 58.65 -2.22
C ARG A 2 0.61 57.39 -2.12
N GLN A 3 0.08 56.23 -2.54
CA GLN A 3 0.83 55.30 -3.37
C GLN A 3 -0.08 54.78 -4.50
N VAL A 4 0.17 55.34 -5.68
CA VAL A 4 -0.48 55.02 -6.96
C VAL A 4 0.42 54.04 -7.71
N ALA A 5 -0.20 52.97 -8.20
CA ALA A 5 0.12 52.16 -9.36
C ALA A 5 1.59 52.13 -9.87
N ARG A 6 2.22 50.96 -9.72
CA ARG A 6 3.18 50.43 -10.69
C ARG A 6 2.79 49.00 -11.07
N LEU A 7 1.62 48.86 -11.70
CA LEU A 7 1.31 47.68 -12.50
C LEU A 7 2.04 47.87 -13.84
N GLY A 8 3.11 47.11 -14.03
CA GLY A 8 4.16 47.37 -15.01
C GLY A 8 3.67 47.52 -16.45
N ARG A 9 4.12 48.61 -17.09
CA ARG A 9 4.03 48.88 -18.54
C ARG A 9 4.40 47.68 -19.42
N GLY A 10 5.21 46.73 -18.93
CA GLY A 10 5.57 45.51 -19.66
C GLY A 10 4.44 44.49 -19.84
N ALA A 11 3.50 44.39 -18.89
CA ALA A 11 2.36 43.47 -19.02
C ALA A 11 1.34 43.96 -20.05
N VAL A 12 1.15 45.28 -20.12
CA VAL A 12 0.26 45.93 -21.09
C VAL A 12 0.85 45.82 -22.50
N LEU A 13 2.18 46.00 -22.66
CA LEU A 13 2.85 45.83 -23.95
C LEU A 13 2.83 44.37 -24.42
N GLY A 14 2.96 43.40 -23.51
CA GLY A 14 2.82 41.97 -23.80
C GLY A 14 1.41 41.58 -24.24
N LEU A 15 0.37 42.14 -23.61
CA LEU A 15 -1.01 41.95 -24.05
C LEU A 15 -1.26 42.56 -25.44
N LEU A 16 -0.73 43.77 -25.70
CA LEU A 16 -0.89 44.46 -26.99
C LEU A 16 -0.16 43.75 -28.14
N LEU A 17 1.02 43.17 -27.89
CA LEU A 17 1.76 42.36 -28.86
C LEU A 17 1.05 41.01 -29.12
N ALA A 18 0.45 40.40 -28.10
CA ALA A 18 -0.36 39.19 -28.27
C ALA A 18 -1.61 39.46 -29.13
N VAL A 19 -2.24 40.63 -28.98
CA VAL A 19 -3.41 41.03 -29.80
C VAL A 19 -3.03 41.22 -31.28
N HIS A 20 -1.83 41.72 -31.59
CA HIS A 20 -1.39 41.86 -32.99
C HIS A 20 -1.05 40.52 -33.66
N ALA A 21 -0.62 39.51 -32.90
CA ALA A 21 -0.35 38.18 -33.44
C ALA A 21 -1.63 37.37 -33.75
N VAL A 22 -2.75 37.69 -33.10
CA VAL A 22 -4.04 36.99 -33.29
C VAL A 22 -4.72 37.36 -34.62
N ALA A 23 -4.36 38.50 -35.23
CA ALA A 23 -4.92 38.93 -36.51
C ALA A 23 -4.45 38.09 -37.72
N ALA A 24 -3.45 37.21 -37.54
CA ALA A 24 -2.92 36.35 -38.61
C ALA A 24 -3.61 34.97 -38.69
N PHE A 25 -4.57 34.66 -37.80
CA PHE A 25 -5.24 33.37 -37.77
C PHE A 25 -6.71 33.51 -38.15
N GLU A 26 -7.22 32.60 -38.99
CA GLU A 26 -8.62 32.56 -39.35
C GLU A 26 -9.50 32.39 -38.09
N PRO A 27 -10.67 33.07 -38.02
CA PRO A 27 -11.52 33.09 -36.83
C PRO A 27 -11.98 31.69 -36.40
N ILE A 28 -12.07 30.76 -37.35
CA ILE A 28 -12.42 29.35 -37.09
C ILE A 28 -11.29 28.66 -36.31
N THR A 29 -10.03 28.87 -36.71
CA THR A 29 -8.86 28.27 -36.05
C THR A 29 -8.69 28.79 -34.63
N VAL A 30 -8.88 30.09 -34.41
CA VAL A 30 -8.83 30.71 -33.08
C VAL A 30 -9.96 30.20 -32.19
N GLY A 31 -11.18 30.08 -32.73
CA GLY A 31 -12.34 29.55 -32.00
C GLY A 31 -12.15 28.10 -31.55
N ILE A 32 -11.62 27.24 -32.43
CA ILE A 32 -11.31 25.83 -32.11
C ILE A 32 -10.20 25.76 -31.05
N ALA A 33 -9.14 26.57 -31.19
CA ALA A 33 -8.03 26.56 -30.24
C ALA A 33 -8.46 27.00 -28.82
N ILE A 34 -9.26 28.05 -28.71
CA ILE A 34 -9.79 28.52 -27.42
C ILE A 34 -10.77 27.50 -26.83
N GLY A 35 -11.67 26.94 -27.63
CA GLY A 35 -12.62 25.92 -27.19
C GLY A 35 -11.96 24.62 -26.72
N ALA A 36 -10.92 24.17 -27.43
CA ALA A 36 -10.14 23.01 -27.02
C ALA A 36 -9.37 23.28 -25.72
N ALA A 37 -8.77 24.48 -25.57
CA ALA A 37 -8.03 24.85 -24.37
C ALA A 37 -8.94 24.94 -23.13
N THR A 38 -10.13 25.52 -23.23
CA THR A 38 -11.10 25.59 -22.11
C THR A 38 -11.67 24.23 -21.74
N ALA A 39 -11.96 23.37 -22.72
CA ALA A 39 -12.40 22.00 -22.44
C ALA A 39 -11.31 21.16 -21.75
N LEU A 40 -10.06 21.23 -22.23
CA LEU A 40 -8.93 20.52 -21.65
C LEU A 40 -8.58 21.02 -20.25
N THR A 41 -8.52 22.34 -20.05
CA THR A 41 -8.26 22.94 -18.73
C THR A 41 -9.41 22.68 -17.76
N GLY A 42 -10.66 22.74 -18.21
CA GLY A 42 -11.83 22.38 -17.42
C GLY A 42 -11.82 20.92 -16.98
N TYR A 43 -11.47 19.99 -17.88
CA TYR A 43 -11.38 18.56 -17.57
C TYR A 43 -10.25 18.24 -16.58
N LEU A 44 -9.05 18.78 -16.83
CA LEU A 44 -7.91 18.61 -15.91
C LEU A 44 -8.20 19.24 -14.54
N SER A 45 -8.78 20.44 -14.52
CA SER A 45 -9.19 21.11 -13.28
C SER A 45 -10.31 20.36 -12.56
N TYR A 46 -11.24 19.72 -13.26
CA TYR A 46 -12.32 18.93 -12.66
C TYR A 46 -11.78 17.72 -11.92
N THR A 47 -10.81 16.99 -12.52
CA THR A 47 -10.18 15.85 -11.84
C THR A 47 -9.38 16.28 -10.60
N ASP A 48 -8.61 17.37 -10.67
CA ASP A 48 -7.89 17.89 -9.49
C ASP A 48 -8.85 18.35 -8.39
N LEU A 49 -9.93 19.06 -8.77
CA LEU A 49 -10.96 19.51 -7.84
C LEU A 49 -11.69 18.32 -7.21
N TYR A 50 -12.05 17.31 -7.99
CA TYR A 50 -12.70 16.08 -7.50
C TYR A 50 -11.78 15.36 -6.50
N CYS A 51 -10.49 15.25 -6.79
CA CYS A 51 -9.51 14.65 -5.89
C CYS A 51 -9.20 15.47 -4.63
N ARG A 52 -9.72 16.70 -4.50
CA ARG A 52 -9.74 17.44 -3.23
C ARG A 52 -10.90 17.04 -2.33
N PHE A 53 -12.03 16.63 -2.91
CA PHE A 53 -13.24 16.25 -2.19
C PHE A 53 -13.39 14.73 -2.02
N ALA A 54 -12.80 13.94 -2.91
CA ALA A 54 -12.80 12.48 -2.92
C ALA A 54 -11.37 11.93 -2.98
N GLU A 55 -11.18 10.70 -2.51
CA GLU A 55 -9.87 10.05 -2.55
C GLU A 55 -9.57 9.47 -3.93
N CYS A 56 -8.47 9.90 -4.53
CA CYS A 56 -8.02 9.43 -5.83
C CYS A 56 -6.75 8.60 -5.71
N CYS A 57 -6.62 7.58 -6.55
CA CYS A 57 -5.40 6.79 -6.63
C CYS A 57 -4.29 7.63 -7.27
N ARG A 58 -3.32 8.09 -6.46
CA ARG A 58 -2.11 8.75 -6.96
C ARG A 58 -0.98 7.74 -7.08
N GLU A 59 -0.57 7.44 -8.31
CA GLU A 59 0.52 6.49 -8.57
C GLU A 59 1.91 6.90 -8.03
N LYS A 60 2.11 8.17 -7.64
CA LYS A 60 3.46 8.76 -7.44
C LYS A 60 3.69 9.36 -6.06
N GLN A 61 3.15 8.79 -5.00
CA GLN A 61 3.56 9.22 -3.66
C GLN A 61 4.81 8.46 -3.21
N PRO A 62 5.98 9.12 -3.11
CA PRO A 62 7.18 8.47 -2.58
C PRO A 62 6.98 8.15 -1.11
N LEU A 63 7.47 6.99 -0.67
CA LEU A 63 7.47 6.62 0.73
C LEU A 63 8.53 7.46 1.46
N ASN A 64 8.12 8.20 2.49
CA ASN A 64 9.07 8.85 3.39
C ASN A 64 9.66 7.80 4.34
N ALA A 65 10.72 7.13 3.89
CA ALA A 65 11.38 6.07 4.65
C ALA A 65 11.95 6.56 6.00
N SER A 66 12.39 7.82 6.09
CA SER A 66 12.91 8.39 7.34
C SER A 66 11.81 8.59 8.37
N ALA A 67 10.65 9.09 7.95
CA ALA A 67 9.47 9.22 8.82
C ALA A 67 8.97 7.84 9.28
N LEU A 68 8.86 6.88 8.36
CA LEU A 68 8.45 5.51 8.69
C LEU A 68 9.40 4.86 9.70
N LYS A 69 10.71 5.02 9.49
CA LYS A 69 11.73 4.51 10.41
C LYS A 69 11.56 5.10 11.81
N LEU A 70 11.48 6.42 11.90
CA LEU A 70 11.35 7.14 13.17
C LEU A 70 10.07 6.70 13.90
N GLU A 71 8.95 6.60 13.20
CA GLU A 71 7.69 6.18 13.80
C GLU A 71 7.72 4.73 14.31
N LEU A 72 8.36 3.82 13.57
CA LEU A 72 8.56 2.45 14.04
C LEU A 72 9.50 2.39 15.26
N GLU A 73 10.60 3.13 15.26
CA GLU A 73 11.56 3.15 16.38
C GLU A 73 10.98 3.78 17.66
N GLU A 74 10.14 4.81 17.52
CA GLU A 74 9.52 5.50 18.67
C GLU A 74 8.32 4.75 19.24
N LYS A 75 7.54 4.05 18.40
CA LYS A 75 6.27 3.44 18.82
C LYS A 75 6.32 1.91 18.95
N LEU A 76 7.22 1.21 18.24
CA LEU A 76 7.26 -0.25 18.22
C LEU A 76 8.37 -0.81 19.11
N PHE A 77 8.01 -1.11 20.36
CA PHE A 77 8.96 -1.60 21.36
C PHE A 77 9.27 -3.09 21.22
N GLY A 78 10.55 -3.44 21.36
CA GLY A 78 11.00 -4.84 21.47
C GLY A 78 10.91 -5.66 20.18
N GLN A 79 10.75 -5.01 19.02
CA GLN A 79 10.63 -5.64 17.70
C GLN A 79 11.73 -5.21 16.73
N HIS A 80 13.00 -5.30 17.15
CA HIS A 80 14.16 -4.86 16.36
C HIS A 80 14.20 -5.50 14.96
N LEU A 81 13.94 -6.81 14.86
CA LEU A 81 13.89 -7.53 13.59
C LEU A 81 12.75 -7.07 12.68
N ALA A 82 11.56 -6.84 13.23
CA ALA A 82 10.40 -6.44 12.44
C ALA A 82 10.62 -5.05 11.84
N THR A 83 11.12 -4.10 12.65
CA THR A 83 11.43 -2.73 12.21
C THR A 83 12.42 -2.73 11.04
N GLU A 84 13.52 -3.49 11.16
CA GLU A 84 14.56 -3.54 10.11
C GLU A 84 14.02 -4.15 8.81
N VAL A 85 13.35 -5.29 8.89
CA VAL A 85 12.85 -6.02 7.71
C VAL A 85 11.77 -5.24 6.98
N ILE A 86 10.82 -4.67 7.72
CA ILE A 86 9.68 -3.92 7.14
C ILE A 86 10.17 -2.65 6.45
N LEU A 87 11.07 -1.90 7.10
CA LEU A 87 11.65 -0.69 6.53
C LEU A 87 12.38 -0.99 5.22
N LYS A 88 13.25 -2.01 5.22
CA LYS A 88 13.99 -2.43 4.02
C LYS A 88 13.05 -2.89 2.90
N ALA A 89 12.05 -3.71 3.21
CA ALA A 89 11.13 -4.26 2.24
C ALA A 89 10.26 -3.17 1.58
N LEU A 90 9.65 -2.28 2.38
CA LEU A 90 8.81 -1.19 1.87
C LEU A 90 9.61 -0.17 1.08
N THR A 91 10.78 0.22 1.57
CA THR A 91 11.66 1.18 0.88
C THR A 91 12.15 0.61 -0.45
N GLY A 92 12.61 -0.64 -0.46
CA GLY A 92 13.03 -1.32 -1.69
C GLY A 92 11.90 -1.46 -2.71
N PHE A 93 10.70 -1.82 -2.26
CA PHE A 93 9.54 -1.96 -3.13
C PHE A 93 9.08 -0.63 -3.72
N LYS A 94 8.96 0.41 -2.90
CA LYS A 94 8.49 1.73 -3.36
C LYS A 94 9.51 2.46 -4.24
N ASN A 95 10.80 2.21 -4.07
CA ASN A 95 11.84 2.76 -4.93
C ASN A 95 11.96 2.02 -6.27
N ASN A 96 11.43 0.80 -6.38
CA ASN A 96 11.41 0.04 -7.62
C ASN A 96 10.26 0.52 -8.53
N LYS A 97 10.60 1.14 -9.66
CA LYS A 97 9.61 1.60 -10.65
C LYS A 97 8.89 0.46 -11.39
N ASN A 98 9.49 -0.72 -11.46
CA ASN A 98 8.96 -1.88 -12.16
C ASN A 98 9.11 -3.17 -11.33
N PRO A 99 8.35 -3.29 -10.22
CA PRO A 99 8.35 -4.52 -9.41
C PRO A 99 7.89 -5.71 -10.26
N LYS A 100 8.50 -6.87 -10.07
CA LYS A 100 8.18 -8.10 -10.83
C LYS A 100 7.08 -8.94 -10.18
N LYS A 101 6.81 -8.69 -8.90
CA LYS A 101 5.75 -9.30 -8.09
C LYS A 101 5.25 -8.27 -7.07
N PRO A 102 4.03 -8.41 -6.54
CA PRO A 102 3.59 -7.58 -5.41
C PRO A 102 4.52 -7.71 -4.21
N LEU A 103 4.50 -6.71 -3.33
CA LEU A 103 5.13 -6.85 -2.03
C LEU A 103 4.23 -7.73 -1.16
N THR A 104 4.81 -8.82 -0.63
CA THR A 104 4.13 -9.70 0.30
C THR A 104 4.90 -9.73 1.62
N LEU A 105 4.25 -9.28 2.69
CA LEU A 105 4.78 -9.31 4.06
C LEU A 105 3.96 -10.31 4.87
N SER A 106 4.65 -11.19 5.60
CA SER A 106 3.99 -12.12 6.54
C SER A 106 4.53 -11.87 7.94
N LEU A 107 3.68 -11.33 8.82
CA LEU A 107 4.02 -10.95 10.18
C LEU A 107 3.51 -12.05 11.13
N HIS A 108 4.46 -12.75 11.74
CA HIS A 108 4.21 -13.85 12.66
C HIS A 108 4.69 -13.50 14.07
N GLY A 109 3.98 -13.97 15.09
CA GLY A 109 4.38 -13.77 16.49
C GLY A 109 3.23 -13.98 17.46
N TRP A 110 3.52 -13.87 18.75
CA TRP A 110 2.52 -13.99 19.81
C TRP A 110 1.42 -12.92 19.70
N ALA A 111 0.26 -13.18 20.32
CA ALA A 111 -0.81 -12.20 20.40
C ALA A 111 -0.38 -10.98 21.25
N GLY A 112 -0.81 -9.78 20.86
CA GLY A 112 -0.51 -8.55 21.63
C GLY A 112 0.90 -7.99 21.43
N THR A 113 1.74 -8.54 20.55
CA THR A 113 3.11 -8.05 20.32
C THR A 113 3.24 -6.96 19.26
N GLY A 114 2.11 -6.44 18.72
CA GLY A 114 2.09 -5.29 17.82
C GLY A 114 1.87 -5.55 16.33
N LYS A 115 1.51 -6.78 15.89
CA LYS A 115 1.30 -7.08 14.46
C LYS A 115 0.29 -6.13 13.77
N ASN A 116 -0.89 -5.97 14.36
CA ASN A 116 -1.93 -5.08 13.82
C ASN A 116 -1.48 -3.62 13.88
N PHE A 117 -0.81 -3.22 14.98
CA PHE A 117 -0.27 -1.88 15.16
C PHE A 117 0.76 -1.51 14.08
N VAL A 118 1.65 -2.44 13.73
CA VAL A 118 2.61 -2.25 12.63
C VAL A 118 1.91 -2.11 11.29
N SER A 119 0.90 -2.95 11.01
CA SER A 119 0.13 -2.84 9.77
C SER A 119 -0.59 -1.49 9.65
N GLN A 120 -1.05 -0.92 10.77
CA GLN A 120 -1.65 0.40 10.83
C GLN A 120 -0.63 1.50 10.51
N ILE A 121 0.54 1.50 11.16
CA ILE A 121 1.63 2.46 10.88
C ILE A 121 2.02 2.40 9.41
N VAL A 122 2.14 1.19 8.86
CA VAL A 122 2.48 0.98 7.44
C VAL A 122 1.37 1.54 6.54
N ALA A 123 0.10 1.29 6.83
CA ALA A 123 -1.01 1.82 6.06
C ALA A 123 -1.05 3.36 6.06
N GLU A 124 -0.82 3.99 7.22
CA GLU A 124 -0.79 5.46 7.39
C GLU A 124 0.35 6.12 6.60
N HIS A 125 1.48 5.42 6.41
CA HIS A 125 2.58 5.90 5.57
C HIS A 125 2.39 5.63 4.07
N LEU A 126 1.59 4.62 3.72
CA LEU A 126 1.30 4.27 2.34
C LEU A 126 0.16 5.11 1.75
N HIS A 127 -0.85 5.41 2.56
CA HIS A 127 -2.05 6.17 2.19
C HIS A 127 -2.37 7.17 3.30
N SER A 128 -2.66 8.42 2.94
CA SER A 128 -2.86 9.51 3.90
C SER A 128 -4.02 9.30 4.88
N LYS A 129 -5.01 8.49 4.52
CA LYS A 129 -6.14 8.12 5.39
C LYS A 129 -5.90 6.81 6.17
N GLY A 130 -4.72 6.20 6.05
CA GLY A 130 -4.37 4.95 6.71
C GLY A 130 -5.37 3.85 6.42
N LEU A 131 -5.82 3.15 7.47
CA LEU A 131 -6.83 2.08 7.37
C LEU A 131 -8.22 2.56 6.88
N ARG A 132 -8.48 3.88 6.88
CA ARG A 132 -9.74 4.46 6.38
C ARG A 132 -9.65 4.86 4.90
N SER A 133 -8.51 4.60 4.25
CA SER A 133 -8.34 4.82 2.82
C SER A 133 -9.22 3.86 2.01
N ASN A 134 -9.80 4.34 0.92
CA ASN A 134 -10.52 3.49 -0.03
C ASN A 134 -9.62 2.45 -0.73
N PHE A 135 -8.29 2.58 -0.61
CA PHE A 135 -7.30 1.70 -1.23
C PHE A 135 -6.59 0.80 -0.20
N VAL A 136 -7.05 0.78 1.05
CA VAL A 136 -6.56 -0.10 2.10
C VAL A 136 -7.72 -0.98 2.55
N HIS A 137 -7.57 -2.29 2.41
CA HIS A 137 -8.62 -3.26 2.67
C HIS A 137 -8.18 -4.22 3.77
N LEU A 138 -8.93 -4.27 4.86
CA LEU A 138 -8.68 -5.17 5.98
C LEU A 138 -9.70 -6.33 5.95
N PHE A 139 -9.19 -7.54 5.92
CA PHE A 139 -9.94 -8.78 6.04
C PHE A 139 -9.56 -9.50 7.34
N VAL A 140 -10.48 -9.54 8.29
CA VAL A 140 -10.34 -10.39 9.49
C VAL A 140 -10.97 -11.75 9.21
N SER A 141 -10.19 -12.82 9.33
CA SER A 141 -10.59 -14.17 8.93
C SER A 141 -11.86 -14.66 9.63
N THR A 142 -11.92 -14.51 10.95
CA THR A 142 -13.06 -14.95 11.77
C THR A 142 -14.33 -14.12 11.58
N LEU A 143 -14.22 -12.90 11.07
CA LEU A 143 -15.36 -12.01 10.85
C LEU A 143 -15.92 -12.14 9.44
N HIS A 144 -15.05 -12.14 8.44
CA HIS A 144 -15.47 -12.13 7.03
C HIS A 144 -15.63 -13.52 6.44
N PHE A 145 -14.94 -14.52 6.99
CA PHE A 145 -14.95 -15.89 6.48
C PHE A 145 -15.29 -16.93 7.58
N PRO A 146 -16.40 -16.77 8.34
CA PRO A 146 -16.67 -17.60 9.51
C PRO A 146 -17.16 -19.02 9.18
N HIS A 147 -17.77 -19.25 8.01
CA HIS A 147 -18.46 -20.51 7.69
C HIS A 147 -17.79 -21.31 6.57
N GLU A 148 -17.32 -22.51 6.89
CA GLU A 148 -16.65 -23.40 5.93
C GLU A 148 -17.55 -23.90 4.79
N GLN A 149 -18.87 -23.87 4.96
CA GLN A 149 -19.81 -24.26 3.90
C GLN A 149 -19.89 -23.20 2.79
N GLN A 150 -19.47 -21.96 3.07
CA GLN A 150 -19.56 -20.82 2.15
C GLN A 150 -18.22 -20.50 1.45
N ILE A 151 -17.23 -21.40 1.52
CA ILE A 151 -15.88 -21.15 1.01
C ILE A 151 -15.88 -20.74 -0.47
N LYS A 152 -16.67 -21.41 -1.32
CA LYS A 152 -16.76 -21.06 -2.73
C LYS A 152 -17.27 -19.62 -2.94
N LEU A 153 -18.28 -19.21 -2.19
CA LEU A 153 -18.80 -17.85 -2.22
C LEU A 153 -17.72 -16.84 -1.78
N TYR A 154 -16.99 -17.15 -0.71
CA TYR A 154 -15.92 -16.29 -0.21
C TYR A 154 -14.76 -16.17 -1.20
N GLN A 155 -14.39 -17.24 -1.88
CA GLN A 155 -13.39 -17.22 -2.95
C GLN A 155 -13.82 -16.26 -4.07
N ASP A 156 -15.04 -16.42 -4.58
CA ASP A 156 -15.58 -15.61 -5.68
C ASP A 156 -15.65 -14.12 -5.28
N GLN A 157 -16.17 -13.83 -4.08
CA GLN A 157 -16.26 -12.47 -3.55
C GLN A 157 -14.88 -11.84 -3.36
N LEU A 158 -13.93 -12.57 -2.78
CA LEU A 158 -12.58 -12.06 -2.52
C LEU A 158 -11.81 -11.80 -3.81
N GLN A 159 -11.88 -12.71 -4.78
CA GLN A 159 -11.24 -12.53 -6.09
C GLN A 159 -11.83 -11.33 -6.83
N GLY A 160 -13.17 -11.21 -6.85
CA GLY A 160 -13.85 -10.06 -7.43
C GLY A 160 -13.46 -8.74 -6.76
N TRP A 161 -13.40 -8.73 -5.43
CA TRP A 161 -13.01 -7.55 -4.65
C TRP A 161 -11.57 -7.12 -4.93
N ILE A 162 -10.62 -8.06 -4.88
CA ILE A 162 -9.20 -7.78 -5.15
C ILE A 162 -9.04 -7.28 -6.59
N ARG A 163 -9.63 -7.97 -7.57
CA ARG A 163 -9.57 -7.56 -8.98
C ARG A 163 -10.15 -6.15 -9.18
N GLY A 164 -11.34 -5.88 -8.64
CA GLY A 164 -11.99 -4.56 -8.78
C GLY A 164 -11.16 -3.42 -8.19
N ASN A 165 -10.63 -3.61 -6.97
CA ASN A 165 -9.87 -2.57 -6.29
C ASN A 165 -8.46 -2.36 -6.87
N VAL A 166 -7.81 -3.41 -7.38
CA VAL A 166 -6.52 -3.26 -8.08
C VAL A 166 -6.69 -2.62 -9.45
N SER A 167 -7.78 -2.93 -10.16
CA SER A 167 -8.14 -2.24 -11.40
C SER A 167 -8.39 -0.75 -11.18
N ALA A 168 -9.01 -0.38 -10.06
CA ALA A 168 -9.22 1.02 -9.69
C ALA A 168 -7.93 1.70 -9.20
N CYS A 169 -7.09 0.97 -8.46
CA CYS A 169 -5.81 1.46 -7.96
C CYS A 169 -4.76 0.35 -7.85
N ALA A 170 -3.74 0.42 -8.71
CA ALA A 170 -2.68 -0.60 -8.73
C ALA A 170 -1.86 -0.66 -7.42
N SER A 171 -1.88 0.42 -6.62
CA SER A 171 -1.18 0.51 -5.33
C SER A 171 -2.08 0.21 -4.11
N SER A 172 -3.14 -0.56 -4.30
CA SER A 172 -4.01 -1.03 -3.21
C SER A 172 -3.24 -1.93 -2.23
N VAL A 173 -3.63 -1.84 -0.95
CA VAL A 173 -3.06 -2.60 0.16
C VAL A 173 -4.13 -3.54 0.69
N PHE A 174 -3.80 -4.82 0.81
CA PHE A 174 -4.67 -5.84 1.37
C PHE A 174 -4.03 -6.41 2.64
N ILE A 175 -4.74 -6.28 3.76
CA ILE A 175 -4.33 -6.77 5.07
C ILE A 175 -5.23 -7.93 5.44
N PHE A 176 -4.64 -9.09 5.69
CA PHE A 176 -5.34 -10.30 6.13
C PHE A 176 -4.95 -10.61 7.56
N ASP A 177 -5.88 -10.38 8.48
CA ASP A 177 -5.70 -10.64 9.90
C ASP A 177 -6.20 -12.04 10.29
N GLU A 178 -5.56 -12.60 11.31
CA GLU A 178 -5.76 -13.97 11.79
C GLU A 178 -5.62 -15.02 10.68
N MET A 179 -4.59 -14.88 9.85
CA MET A 179 -4.34 -15.76 8.69
C MET A 179 -4.18 -17.24 9.08
N ASP A 180 -3.76 -17.53 10.31
CA ASP A 180 -3.71 -18.89 10.88
C ASP A 180 -5.09 -19.57 10.98
N LYS A 181 -6.16 -18.77 11.04
CA LYS A 181 -7.55 -19.24 11.09
C LYS A 181 -8.22 -19.23 9.71
N LEU A 182 -7.54 -18.75 8.67
CA LEU A 182 -8.11 -18.65 7.35
C LEU A 182 -8.18 -20.03 6.69
N HIS A 183 -9.38 -20.39 6.21
CA HIS A 183 -9.58 -21.68 5.56
C HIS A 183 -8.69 -21.83 4.31
N PRO A 184 -8.04 -22.99 4.09
CA PRO A 184 -7.07 -23.19 3.00
C PRO A 184 -7.62 -22.85 1.62
N GLY A 185 -8.90 -23.16 1.36
CA GLY A 185 -9.55 -22.82 0.10
C GLY A 185 -9.60 -21.30 -0.16
N VAL A 186 -9.75 -20.45 0.86
CA VAL A 186 -9.70 -18.99 0.67
C VAL A 186 -8.27 -18.54 0.37
N ILE A 187 -7.27 -19.16 0.99
CA ILE A 187 -5.85 -18.90 0.70
C ILE A 187 -5.56 -19.21 -0.78
N ASP A 188 -6.06 -20.33 -1.30
CA ASP A 188 -5.87 -20.75 -2.68
C ASP A 188 -6.41 -19.72 -3.69
N ALA A 189 -7.49 -19.02 -3.34
CA ALA A 189 -8.04 -17.97 -4.18
C ALA A 189 -7.16 -16.71 -4.27
N ILE A 190 -6.28 -16.47 -3.29
CA ILE A 190 -5.39 -15.30 -3.25
C ILE A 190 -4.05 -15.59 -3.94
N LYS A 191 -3.58 -16.85 -3.93
CA LYS A 191 -2.27 -17.27 -4.47
C LYS A 191 -1.93 -16.70 -5.86
N PRO A 192 -2.85 -16.70 -6.86
CA PRO A 192 -2.53 -16.17 -8.18
C PRO A 192 -2.10 -14.70 -8.17
N PHE A 193 -2.60 -13.90 -7.23
CA PHE A 193 -2.29 -12.48 -7.14
C PHE A 193 -0.93 -12.20 -6.50
N LEU A 194 -0.31 -13.20 -5.84
CA LEU A 194 0.98 -13.08 -5.13
C LEU A 194 2.18 -13.50 -5.97
N ASP A 195 1.94 -14.15 -7.11
CA ASP A 195 2.98 -14.75 -7.95
C ASP A 195 3.62 -13.73 -8.91
N TYR A 196 4.58 -14.18 -9.73
CA TYR A 196 5.37 -13.36 -10.65
C TYR A 196 4.66 -13.03 -11.98
N TYR A 197 3.38 -13.34 -12.10
CA TYR A 197 2.60 -13.09 -13.32
C TYR A 197 2.66 -11.61 -13.73
N GLU A 198 2.72 -11.36 -15.04
CA GLU A 198 2.61 -10.00 -15.57
C GLU A 198 1.23 -9.41 -15.33
N GLN A 199 0.21 -10.22 -15.63
CA GLN A 199 -1.18 -9.90 -15.43
C GLN A 199 -1.92 -11.18 -15.06
N VAL A 200 -2.94 -11.03 -14.22
CA VAL A 200 -3.95 -12.06 -13.99
C VAL A 200 -5.27 -11.44 -14.45
N ASP A 201 -5.94 -12.08 -15.41
CA ASP A 201 -7.18 -11.58 -16.03
C ASP A 201 -7.08 -10.14 -16.57
N GLY A 202 -5.94 -9.79 -17.16
CA GLY A 202 -5.70 -8.46 -17.74
C GLY A 202 -5.30 -7.36 -16.73
N VAL A 203 -5.19 -7.69 -15.43
CA VAL A 203 -4.86 -6.75 -14.36
C VAL A 203 -3.47 -7.06 -13.80
N SER A 204 -2.62 -6.04 -13.66
CA SER A 204 -1.29 -6.18 -13.05
C SER A 204 -1.32 -5.94 -11.54
N TYR A 205 -0.99 -6.96 -10.77
CA TYR A 205 -0.94 -6.92 -9.30
C TYR A 205 0.44 -6.50 -8.76
N ARG A 206 1.42 -6.28 -9.63
CA ARG A 206 2.83 -6.04 -9.26
C ARG A 206 3.08 -4.85 -8.33
N LYS A 207 2.21 -3.84 -8.37
CA LYS A 207 2.31 -2.64 -7.51
C LYS A 207 1.50 -2.76 -6.21
N ALA A 208 0.72 -3.83 -6.04
CA ALA A 208 -0.08 -4.05 -4.85
C ALA A 208 0.78 -4.53 -3.67
N ILE A 209 0.25 -4.35 -2.46
CA ILE A 209 0.90 -4.76 -1.22
C ILE A 209 -0.04 -5.69 -0.46
N PHE A 210 0.46 -6.87 -0.09
CA PHE A 210 -0.26 -7.85 0.71
C PHE A 210 0.44 -8.01 2.06
N ILE A 211 -0.31 -7.87 3.14
CA ILE A 211 0.17 -8.00 4.52
C ILE A 211 -0.64 -9.10 5.20
N PHE A 212 0.02 -10.18 5.59
CA PHE A 212 -0.57 -11.30 6.34
C PHE A 212 -0.17 -11.20 7.81
N LEU A 213 -1.13 -11.26 8.72
CA LEU A 213 -0.92 -11.24 10.16
C LEU A 213 -1.32 -12.59 10.73
N SER A 214 -0.44 -13.24 11.47
CA SER A 214 -0.70 -14.57 12.01
C SER A 214 -0.09 -14.79 13.39
N ASN A 215 -0.76 -15.61 14.20
CA ASN A 215 -0.21 -16.14 15.44
C ASN A 215 0.57 -17.45 15.24
N ALA A 216 0.56 -18.03 14.04
CA ALA A 216 1.32 -19.24 13.73
C ALA A 216 2.81 -19.04 14.00
N GLY A 217 3.43 -20.01 14.69
CA GLY A 217 4.83 -19.96 15.08
C GLY A 217 5.14 -19.09 16.30
N GLY A 218 4.14 -18.44 16.92
CA GLY A 218 4.33 -17.60 18.10
C GLY A 218 5.01 -18.30 19.28
N ASP A 219 4.60 -19.54 19.57
CA ASP A 219 5.21 -20.37 20.63
C ASP A 219 6.70 -20.64 20.38
N LEU A 220 7.04 -20.96 19.13
CA LEU A 220 8.40 -21.34 18.76
C LEU A 220 9.33 -20.11 18.77
N ILE A 221 8.85 -18.95 18.31
CA ILE A 221 9.56 -17.67 18.42
C ILE A 221 9.81 -17.34 19.90
N THR A 222 8.82 -17.56 20.75
CA THR A 222 8.92 -17.32 22.20
C THR A 222 9.94 -18.25 22.84
N LYS A 223 9.99 -19.52 22.41
CA LYS A 223 10.99 -20.50 22.86
C LYS A 223 12.41 -20.07 22.51
N ILE A 224 12.66 -19.61 21.28
CA ILE A 224 13.99 -19.09 20.90
C ILE A 224 14.39 -17.90 21.77
N ALA A 225 13.47 -16.95 21.97
CA ALA A 225 13.74 -15.80 22.83
C ALA A 225 14.06 -16.21 24.27
N LEU A 226 13.35 -17.21 24.79
CA LEU A 226 13.61 -17.80 26.12
C LEU A 226 14.97 -18.49 26.19
N ASP A 227 15.37 -19.23 25.16
CA ASP A 227 16.67 -19.92 25.12
C ASP A 227 17.84 -18.93 25.05
N PHE A 228 17.69 -17.82 24.32
CA PHE A 228 18.66 -16.72 24.35
C PHE A 228 18.77 -16.08 25.73
N TRP A 229 17.63 -15.80 26.37
CA TRP A 229 17.59 -15.23 27.70
C TRP A 229 18.23 -16.15 28.75
N ARG A 230 17.93 -17.45 28.71
CA ARG A 230 18.56 -18.47 29.58
C ARG A 230 20.06 -18.58 29.38
N ALA A 231 20.54 -18.34 28.16
CA ALA A 231 21.97 -18.29 27.84
C ALA A 231 22.63 -16.95 28.22
N GLY A 232 21.92 -16.03 28.89
CA GLY A 232 22.44 -14.71 29.27
C GLY A 232 22.66 -13.76 28.09
N ARG A 233 22.10 -14.07 26.91
CA ARG A 233 22.20 -13.23 25.71
C ARG A 233 21.07 -12.20 25.67
N LYS A 234 21.32 -11.07 24.99
CA LYS A 234 20.30 -10.04 24.83
C LYS A 234 19.30 -10.46 23.77
N ARG A 235 18.09 -9.89 23.83
CA ARG A 235 17.05 -10.11 22.83
C ARG A 235 17.49 -9.57 21.46
N GLU A 236 18.20 -8.45 21.47
CA GLU A 236 18.70 -7.75 20.30
C GLU A 236 19.77 -8.56 19.54
N ASP A 237 20.37 -9.57 20.19
CA ASP A 237 21.34 -10.49 19.58
C ASP A 237 20.67 -11.53 18.66
N ILE A 238 19.34 -11.72 18.77
CA ILE A 238 18.58 -12.64 17.93
C ILE A 238 18.55 -12.09 16.51
N GLN A 239 18.97 -12.89 15.54
CA GLN A 239 18.98 -12.55 14.12
C GLN A 239 17.89 -13.31 13.36
N LEU A 240 17.58 -12.85 12.14
CA LEU A 240 16.56 -13.49 11.30
C LEU A 240 16.87 -14.97 11.01
N LYS A 241 18.15 -15.31 10.80
CA LYS A 241 18.63 -16.69 10.59
C LYS A 241 18.31 -17.65 11.75
N ASP A 242 18.18 -17.14 12.96
CA ASP A 242 17.84 -17.96 14.13
C ASP A 242 16.35 -18.34 14.12
N LEU A 243 15.51 -17.52 13.48
CA LEU A 243 14.06 -17.71 13.37
C LEU A 243 13.64 -18.45 12.09
N GLU A 244 14.42 -18.36 11.01
CA GLU A 244 14.12 -18.99 9.71
C GLU A 244 13.79 -20.49 9.78
N PRO A 245 14.56 -21.35 10.48
CA PRO A 245 14.26 -22.78 10.57
C PRO A 245 12.90 -23.03 11.23
N VAL A 246 12.60 -22.25 12.26
CA VAL A 246 11.36 -22.35 13.03
C VAL A 246 10.15 -21.86 12.23
N LEU A 247 10.32 -20.79 11.46
CA LEU A 247 9.29 -20.29 10.56
C LEU A 247 9.06 -21.25 9.39
N SER A 248 10.10 -21.91 8.88
CA SER A 248 9.98 -22.89 7.79
C SER A 248 9.33 -24.22 8.23
N VAL A 249 9.56 -24.68 9.47
CA VAL A 249 8.98 -25.93 9.96
C VAL A 249 7.61 -25.68 10.59
N GLY A 250 7.45 -24.66 11.43
CA GLY A 250 6.22 -24.40 12.17
C GLY A 250 5.08 -23.81 11.32
N VAL A 251 5.38 -23.05 10.26
CA VAL A 251 4.35 -22.44 9.39
C VAL A 251 3.92 -23.39 8.27
N PHE A 252 4.78 -24.34 7.86
CA PHE A 252 4.47 -25.29 6.79
C PHE A 252 4.04 -26.69 7.27
N ASN A 253 4.45 -27.16 8.46
CA ASN A 253 4.10 -28.51 8.95
C ASN A 253 2.92 -28.59 9.93
N ASN A 254 2.36 -27.48 10.43
CA ASN A 254 1.26 -27.52 11.39
C ASN A 254 -0.12 -27.87 10.78
N LYS A 255 -0.16 -28.55 9.62
CA LYS A 255 -1.39 -29.00 8.96
C LYS A 255 -1.66 -30.50 9.02
N HIS A 256 -0.97 -31.27 9.88
CA HIS A 256 -1.16 -32.72 9.90
C HIS A 256 -1.50 -33.39 11.23
N ASN A 257 -1.81 -32.67 12.31
CA ASN A 257 -2.34 -33.32 13.52
C ASN A 257 -3.43 -32.48 14.18
N THR A 258 -4.67 -32.67 13.74
CA THR A 258 -5.90 -32.81 14.54
C THR A 258 -7.02 -33.23 13.61
#